data_AF-X1RCA1-F1
#
_entry.id   AF-X1RCA1-F1
#
_cell.length_a   1.000
_cell.length_b   1.000
_cell.length_c   1.000
_cell.angle_alpha   90.00
_cell.angle_beta   90.00
_cell.angle_gamma   90.00
#
_symmetry.space_group_name_H-M   'P 1'
#
loop_
_entity.id
_entity.type
_entity.pdbx_description
1 polymer ?
#
loop_
_entity_poly.entity_id
_entity_poly.type
_entity_poly.pdbx_seq_one_letter_code
_entity_poly.pdbx_strand_id
1 'polypeptide(L)'
;PPSKYINSLPYFKAALLRQAQPKWDTGVTATIVQANYDYIDSLTGILVALASYYSQKQFGNQTPQEYFSDVIASRFQWYRTILEPHGPGGTIVNVICSGSVLEDTENMIEDMVRALAGYNDEFDWENWSKRWRGEKI
;
A
#
# COMPACT_ATOMS: atom_id res chain seq x y z
N PRO A 1 6.54 -19.32 -9.86
CA PRO A 1 7.33 -18.76 -8.73
C PRO A 1 6.92 -17.32 -8.43
N PRO A 2 6.77 -16.95 -7.14
CA PRO A 2 6.45 -15.57 -6.73
C PRO A 2 7.45 -14.54 -7.28
N SER A 3 8.69 -14.96 -7.59
CA SER A 3 9.77 -14.10 -8.07
C SER A 3 9.43 -13.24 -9.30
N LYS A 4 8.72 -13.77 -10.31
CA LYS A 4 8.36 -12.96 -11.50
C LYS A 4 7.37 -11.84 -11.16
N TYR A 5 6.36 -12.16 -10.35
CA TYR A 5 5.36 -11.18 -9.92
C TYR A 5 6.01 -10.14 -8.99
N ILE A 6 6.76 -10.58 -7.98
CA ILE A 6 7.50 -9.71 -7.06
C ILE A 6 8.41 -8.73 -7.82
N ASN A 7 9.19 -9.21 -8.80
CA ASN A 7 10.09 -8.36 -9.57
C ASN A 7 9.36 -7.36 -10.48
N SER A 8 8.09 -7.61 -10.80
CA SER A 8 7.26 -6.70 -11.58
C SER A 8 6.61 -5.58 -10.74
N LEU A 9 6.52 -5.74 -9.42
CA LEU A 9 5.83 -4.79 -8.54
C LEU A 9 6.35 -3.35 -8.62
N PRO A 10 7.66 -3.08 -8.68
CA PRO A 10 8.13 -1.71 -8.82
C PRO A 10 7.66 -1.03 -10.12
N TYR A 11 7.54 -1.78 -11.22
CA TYR A 11 7.01 -1.25 -12.49
C TYR A 11 5.52 -0.98 -12.42
N PHE A 12 4.75 -1.85 -11.75
CA PHE A 12 3.33 -1.61 -11.50
C PHE A 12 3.13 -0.36 -10.64
N LYS A 13 3.88 -0.23 -9.54
CA LYS A 13 3.84 0.97 -8.69
C LYS A 13 4.16 2.24 -9.48
N ALA A 14 5.21 2.23 -10.29
CA ALA A 14 5.55 3.38 -11.13
C ALA A 14 4.44 3.74 -12.13
N ALA A 15 3.65 2.78 -12.61
CA ALA A 15 2.47 3.04 -13.43
C ALA A 15 1.30 3.62 -12.63
N LEU A 16 1.08 3.16 -11.39
CA LEU A 16 0.07 3.73 -10.49
C LEU A 16 0.42 5.17 -10.09
N LEU A 17 1.68 5.42 -9.76
CA LEU A 17 2.18 6.77 -9.42
C LEU A 17 1.96 7.76 -10.56
N ARG A 18 2.25 7.38 -11.80
CA ARG A 18 1.99 8.24 -12.98
C ARG A 18 0.51 8.61 -13.16
N GLN A 19 -0.41 7.78 -12.68
CA GLN A 19 -1.85 8.05 -12.75
C GLN A 19 -2.32 8.90 -11.56
N ALA A 20 -1.74 8.69 -10.38
CA ALA A 20 -2.11 9.41 -9.16
C ALA A 20 -1.49 10.81 -9.09
N GLN A 21 -0.25 11.00 -9.55
CA GLN A 21 0.50 12.26 -9.43
C GLN A 21 -0.26 13.48 -9.99
N PRO A 22 -0.84 13.45 -11.21
CA PRO A 22 -1.56 14.62 -11.72
C PRO A 22 -2.78 15.01 -10.86
N LYS A 23 -3.39 14.04 -10.16
CA LYS A 23 -4.51 14.29 -9.24
C LYS A 23 -4.01 14.87 -7.92
N TRP A 24 -2.86 14.39 -7.42
CA TRP A 24 -2.19 14.94 -6.23
C TRP A 24 -1.74 16.38 -6.43
N ASP A 25 -1.24 16.71 -7.63
CA ASP A 25 -0.72 18.04 -7.98
C ASP A 25 -1.81 19.11 -8.14
N THR A 26 -3.10 18.74 -8.12
CA THR A 26 -4.20 19.71 -8.29
C THR A 26 -4.33 20.68 -7.12
N GLY A 27 -3.86 20.31 -5.93
CA GLY A 27 -4.12 21.05 -4.68
C GLY A 27 -5.59 21.00 -4.22
N VAL A 28 -6.47 20.33 -4.96
CA VAL A 28 -7.89 20.20 -4.62
C VAL A 28 -8.06 19.02 -3.68
N THR A 29 -8.35 19.29 -2.40
CA THR A 29 -8.46 18.28 -1.34
C THR A 29 -9.29 17.06 -1.74
N ALA A 30 -10.48 17.24 -2.31
CA ALA A 30 -11.34 16.12 -2.70
C ALA A 30 -10.70 15.25 -3.80
N THR A 31 -9.99 15.86 -4.75
CA THR A 31 -9.28 15.15 -5.82
C THR A 31 -8.07 14.40 -5.30
N ILE A 32 -7.31 15.00 -4.38
CA ILE A 32 -6.18 14.34 -3.70
C ILE A 32 -6.67 13.12 -2.91
N VAL A 33 -7.73 13.30 -2.12
CA VAL A 33 -8.33 12.22 -1.31
C VAL A 33 -8.80 11.07 -2.21
N GLN A 34 -9.51 11.37 -3.30
CA GLN A 34 -9.94 10.32 -4.23
C GLN A 34 -8.74 9.58 -4.85
N ALA A 35 -7.69 10.30 -5.22
CA ALA A 35 -6.47 9.68 -5.76
C ALA A 35 -5.78 8.76 -4.74
N ASN A 36 -5.77 9.14 -3.46
CA ASN A 36 -5.25 8.29 -2.39
C ASN A 36 -6.09 7.01 -2.25
N TYR A 37 -7.42 7.10 -2.26
CA TYR A 37 -8.30 5.92 -2.22
C TYR A 37 -8.09 5.01 -3.43
N ASP A 38 -8.10 5.55 -4.66
CA ASP A 38 -7.85 4.77 -5.88
C ASP A 38 -6.51 4.02 -5.84
N TYR A 39 -5.49 4.67 -5.27
CA TYR A 39 -4.15 4.11 -5.13
C TYR A 39 -4.11 3.02 -4.06
N ILE A 40 -4.70 3.26 -2.88
CA ILE A 40 -4.84 2.25 -1.80
C ILE A 40 -5.58 1.01 -2.30
N ASP A 41 -6.67 1.17 -3.08
CA ASP A 41 -7.40 0.04 -3.65
C ASP A 41 -6.51 -0.79 -4.59
N SER A 42 -5.69 -0.12 -5.41
CA SER A 42 -4.72 -0.78 -6.29
C SER A 42 -3.66 -1.55 -5.50
N LEU A 43 -3.13 -0.95 -4.42
CA LEU A 43 -2.18 -1.62 -3.52
C LEU A 43 -2.83 -2.81 -2.78
N THR A 44 -4.10 -2.69 -2.41
CA THR A 44 -4.87 -3.80 -1.80
C THR A 44 -4.97 -4.98 -2.76
N GLY A 45 -5.19 -4.72 -4.05
CA GLY A 45 -5.12 -5.75 -5.09
C GLY A 45 -3.76 -6.45 -5.14
N ILE A 46 -2.66 -5.71 -4.95
CA ILE A 46 -1.31 -6.28 -4.87
C ILE A 46 -1.18 -7.18 -3.63
N LEU A 47 -1.63 -6.73 -2.45
CA LEU A 47 -1.61 -7.52 -1.21
C LEU A 47 -2.39 -8.83 -1.37
N VAL A 48 -3.59 -8.78 -1.96
CA VAL A 48 -4.41 -9.97 -2.23
C VAL A 48 -3.72 -10.92 -3.21
N ALA A 49 -3.07 -10.40 -4.26
CA ALA A 49 -2.30 -11.21 -5.18
C ALA A 49 -1.08 -11.86 -4.48
N LEU A 50 -0.37 -11.14 -3.61
CA LEU A 50 0.73 -11.70 -2.82
C LEU A 50 0.24 -12.77 -1.84
N ALA A 51 -0.95 -12.58 -1.25
CA ALA A 51 -1.56 -13.57 -0.36
C ALA A 51 -1.87 -14.91 -1.02
N SER A 52 -1.99 -14.96 -2.36
CA SER A 52 -2.14 -16.23 -3.09
C SER A 52 -0.94 -17.18 -2.94
N TYR A 53 0.22 -16.67 -2.52
CA TYR A 53 1.41 -17.46 -2.21
C TYR A 53 1.47 -17.93 -0.75
N TYR A 54 0.53 -17.51 0.09
CA TYR A 54 0.43 -17.92 1.49
C TYR A 54 -0.62 -19.02 1.65
N SER A 55 -0.48 -19.83 2.71
CA SER A 55 -1.55 -20.74 3.11
C SER A 55 -2.75 -19.94 3.60
N GLN A 56 -3.96 -20.33 3.20
CA GLN A 56 -5.22 -19.69 3.63
C GLN A 56 -5.33 -19.59 5.16
N LYS A 57 -4.73 -20.53 5.90
CA LYS A 57 -4.73 -20.54 7.37
C LYS A 57 -4.06 -19.30 8.00
N GLN A 58 -3.18 -18.61 7.27
CA GLN A 58 -2.52 -17.39 7.76
C GLN A 58 -3.49 -16.21 7.88
N PHE A 59 -4.64 -16.26 7.19
CA PHE A 59 -5.67 -15.23 7.22
C PHE A 59 -6.87 -15.63 8.09
N GLY A 60 -6.69 -16.63 8.97
CA GLY A 60 -7.75 -17.14 9.83
C GLY A 60 -8.93 -17.69 9.02
N ASN A 61 -10.14 -17.23 9.35
CA ASN A 61 -11.38 -17.62 8.66
C ASN A 61 -11.79 -16.63 7.55
N GLN A 62 -10.93 -15.66 7.24
CA GLN A 62 -11.22 -14.61 6.26
C GLN A 62 -10.60 -14.94 4.91
N THR A 63 -11.20 -14.43 3.84
CA THR A 63 -10.52 -14.29 2.56
C THR A 63 -9.41 -13.24 2.68
N PRO A 64 -8.34 -13.30 1.86
CA PRO A 64 -7.31 -12.26 1.85
C PRO A 64 -7.89 -10.85 1.62
N GLN A 65 -8.94 -10.73 0.79
CA GLN A 65 -9.62 -9.46 0.56
C GLN A 65 -10.25 -8.91 1.84
N GLU A 66 -11.01 -9.73 2.56
CA GLU A 66 -11.62 -9.32 3.84
C GLU A 66 -10.55 -8.96 4.87
N TYR A 67 -9.51 -9.78 4.98
CA TYR A 67 -8.41 -9.55 5.92
C TYR A 67 -7.73 -8.19 5.66
N PHE A 68 -7.33 -7.89 4.42
CA PHE A 68 -6.65 -6.62 4.12
C PHE A 68 -7.60 -5.42 4.19
N SER A 69 -8.87 -5.57 3.80
CA SER A 69 -9.88 -4.53 4.02
C SER A 69 -9.98 -4.15 5.49
N ASP A 70 -10.04 -5.13 6.40
CA ASP A 70 -10.12 -4.89 7.84
C ASP A 70 -8.84 -4.22 8.38
N VAL A 71 -7.67 -4.69 7.95
CA VAL A 71 -6.39 -4.08 8.34
C VAL A 71 -6.31 -2.62 7.88
N ILE A 72 -6.64 -2.33 6.62
CA ILE A 72 -6.60 -0.97 6.06
C ILE A 72 -7.64 -0.06 6.75
N ALA A 73 -8.85 -0.56 6.99
CA ALA A 73 -9.88 0.17 7.73
C ALA A 73 -9.40 0.51 9.16
N SER A 74 -8.69 -0.42 9.82
CA SER A 74 -8.11 -0.17 11.14
C SER A 74 -7.03 0.92 11.11
N ARG A 75 -6.26 1.03 10.02
CA ARG A 75 -5.27 2.11 9.83
C ARG A 75 -5.96 3.46 9.64
N PHE A 76 -7.02 3.53 8.86
CA PHE A 76 -7.84 4.75 8.77
C PHE A 76 -8.37 5.17 10.14
N GLN A 77 -8.89 4.22 10.92
CA GLN A 77 -9.40 4.51 12.26
C GLN A 77 -8.29 5.02 13.19
N TRP A 78 -7.11 4.40 13.14
CA TRP A 78 -5.94 4.82 13.90
C TRP A 78 -5.53 6.26 13.56
N TYR A 79 -5.34 6.57 12.28
CA TYR A 79 -4.91 7.91 11.88
C TYR A 79 -5.95 8.98 12.19
N ARG A 80 -7.26 8.70 12.04
CA ARG A 80 -8.30 9.62 12.50
C ARG A 80 -8.20 9.88 14.00
N THR A 81 -7.98 8.83 14.80
CA THR A 81 -7.90 8.95 16.27
C THR A 81 -6.79 9.92 16.70
N ILE A 82 -5.63 9.87 16.07
CA ILE A 82 -4.49 10.72 16.42
C ILE A 82 -4.52 12.11 15.77
N LEU A 83 -5.20 12.26 14.63
CA LEU A 83 -5.32 13.54 13.92
C LEU A 83 -6.50 14.39 14.41
N GLU A 84 -7.52 13.76 15.00
CA GLU A 84 -8.78 14.39 15.41
C GLU A 84 -9.02 14.24 16.94
N PRO A 85 -8.06 14.57 17.82
CA PRO A 85 -8.15 14.29 19.26
C PRO A 85 -9.29 15.03 19.98
N HIS A 86 -9.87 16.05 19.34
CA HIS A 86 -10.95 16.88 19.88
C HIS A 86 -12.21 16.85 19.00
N GLY A 87 -12.33 15.85 18.12
CA GLY A 87 -13.43 15.73 17.18
C GLY A 87 -13.04 16.11 15.75
N PRO A 88 -14.00 16.06 14.80
CA PRO A 88 -13.72 16.12 13.38
C PRO A 88 -12.95 17.38 12.96
N GLY A 89 -11.80 17.17 12.32
CA GLY A 89 -11.05 18.24 11.69
C GLY A 89 -11.63 18.63 10.34
N GLY A 90 -11.06 19.68 9.74
CA GLY A 90 -11.39 20.10 8.38
C GLY A 90 -10.97 19.07 7.32
N THR A 91 -11.27 19.37 6.06
CA THR A 91 -11.03 18.46 4.94
C THR A 91 -9.56 18.04 4.76
N ILE A 92 -8.61 18.84 5.24
CA ILE A 92 -7.17 18.52 5.22
C ILE A 92 -6.83 17.25 6.00
N VAL A 93 -7.59 16.91 7.05
CA VAL A 93 -7.36 15.67 7.82
C VAL A 93 -7.53 14.45 6.92
N ASN A 94 -8.50 14.47 6.00
CA ASN A 94 -8.70 13.34 5.08
C ASN A 94 -7.50 13.15 4.14
N VAL A 95 -6.82 14.22 3.74
CA VAL A 95 -5.59 14.14 2.93
C VAL A 95 -4.48 13.49 3.73
N ILE A 96 -4.22 13.97 4.95
CA ILE A 96 -3.15 13.45 5.80
C ILE A 96 -3.42 11.99 6.16
N CYS A 97 -4.64 11.69 6.62
CA CYS A 97 -5.06 10.34 7.01
C CYS A 97 -4.92 9.34 5.85
N SER A 98 -5.47 9.65 4.67
CA SER A 98 -5.35 8.75 3.51
C SER A 98 -3.93 8.65 2.98
N GLY A 99 -3.12 9.72 3.06
CA GLY A 99 -1.70 9.67 2.71
C GLY A 99 -0.90 8.75 3.63
N SER A 100 -1.17 8.77 4.94
CA SER A 100 -0.49 7.88 5.88
C SER A 100 -0.93 6.41 5.72
N VAL A 101 -2.22 6.14 5.46
CA VAL A 101 -2.68 4.77 5.18
C VAL A 101 -2.09 4.24 3.88
N LEU A 102 -1.92 5.09 2.87
CA LEU A 102 -1.23 4.73 1.62
C LEU A 102 0.19 4.26 1.91
N GLU A 103 0.97 5.03 2.67
CA GLU A 103 2.34 4.68 3.04
C GLU A 103 2.40 3.36 3.82
N ASP A 104 1.53 3.17 4.81
CA ASP A 104 1.41 1.90 5.55
C ASP A 104 1.14 0.71 4.61
N THR A 105 0.28 0.91 3.61
CA THR A 105 -0.07 -0.15 2.65
C THR A 105 1.13 -0.48 1.74
N GLU A 106 1.93 0.50 1.35
CA GLU A 106 3.18 0.26 0.61
C GLU A 106 4.20 -0.52 1.44
N ASN A 107 4.31 -0.20 2.73
CA ASN A 107 5.19 -0.90 3.67
C ASN A 107 4.74 -2.35 3.89
N MET A 108 3.43 -2.60 4.00
CA MET A 108 2.88 -3.97 4.09
C MET A 108 3.24 -4.81 2.85
N ILE A 109 3.23 -4.22 1.66
CA ILE A 109 3.67 -4.90 0.43
C ILE A 109 5.17 -5.23 0.52
N GLU A 110 6.01 -4.28 0.93
CA GLU A 110 7.44 -4.51 1.11
C GLU A 110 7.71 -5.66 2.10
N ASP A 111 6.99 -5.72 3.21
CA ASP A 111 7.09 -6.79 4.21
C ASP A 111 6.69 -8.17 3.65
N MET A 112 5.56 -8.25 2.93
CA MET A 112 5.15 -9.51 2.29
C MET A 112 6.13 -9.96 1.22
N VAL A 113 6.66 -9.02 0.43
CA VAL A 113 7.68 -9.35 -0.57
C VAL A 113 8.93 -9.90 0.11
N ARG A 114 9.40 -9.27 1.19
CA ARG A 114 10.57 -9.74 1.95
C ARG A 114 10.34 -11.15 2.50
N ALA A 115 9.15 -11.40 3.06
CA ALA A 115 8.79 -12.72 3.56
C ALA A 115 8.72 -13.80 2.45
N LEU A 116 8.21 -13.45 1.26
CA LEU A 116 8.11 -14.38 0.12
C LEU A 116 9.42 -14.59 -0.64
N ALA A 117 10.29 -13.58 -0.70
CA ALA A 117 11.65 -13.73 -1.23
C ALA A 117 12.47 -14.67 -0.33
N GLY A 118 12.18 -14.68 0.98
CA GLY A 118 12.84 -15.53 1.96
C GLY A 118 14.33 -15.19 2.11
N TYR A 119 15.11 -16.15 2.63
CA TYR A 119 16.58 -16.09 2.66
C TYR A 119 17.16 -16.50 1.29
N ASN A 120 16.72 -15.83 0.22
CA ASN A 120 17.31 -16.03 -1.09
C ASN A 120 18.38 -14.96 -1.34
N ASP A 121 19.64 -15.34 -1.18
CA ASP A 121 20.78 -14.45 -1.41
C ASP A 121 20.91 -13.97 -2.87
N GLU A 122 20.24 -14.64 -3.81
CA GLU A 122 20.18 -14.21 -5.21
C GLU A 122 19.12 -13.12 -5.46
N PHE A 123 18.22 -12.88 -4.50
CA PHE A 123 17.25 -11.81 -4.62
C PHE A 123 17.95 -10.46 -4.38
N ASP A 124 17.95 -9.62 -5.41
CA ASP A 124 18.51 -8.27 -5.39
C ASP A 124 17.64 -7.32 -4.54
N TRP A 125 17.70 -7.50 -3.21
CA TRP A 125 16.89 -6.76 -2.25
C TRP A 125 17.20 -5.27 -2.28
N GLU A 126 18.48 -4.91 -2.42
CA GLU A 126 18.92 -3.53 -2.45
C GLU A 126 18.28 -2.78 -3.62
N ASN A 127 18.44 -3.26 -4.85
CA ASN A 127 17.87 -2.53 -5.98
C ASN A 127 16.36 -2.74 -6.10
N TRP A 128 15.80 -3.86 -5.62
CA TRP A 128 14.35 -4.03 -5.57
C TRP A 128 13.71 -2.98 -4.65
N SER A 129 14.23 -2.78 -3.44
CA SER A 129 13.70 -1.79 -2.49
C SER A 129 13.89 -0.37 -3.03
N LYS A 130 15.04 -0.03 -3.62
CA LYS A 130 15.24 1.27 -4.30
C LYS A 130 14.21 1.50 -5.41
N ARG A 131 13.99 0.52 -6.29
CA ARG A 131 12.98 0.59 -7.35
C ARG A 131 11.56 0.74 -6.78
N TRP A 132 11.24 -0.01 -5.72
CA TRP A 132 9.94 0.07 -5.04
C TRP A 132 9.70 1.45 -4.43
N ARG A 133 10.73 2.08 -3.87
CA ARG A 133 10.63 3.41 -3.26
C ARG A 133 10.79 4.56 -4.26
N GLY A 134 11.08 4.25 -5.52
CA GLY A 134 11.36 5.26 -6.55
C GLY A 134 12.70 5.97 -6.36
N GLU A 135 13.63 5.36 -5.64
CA GLU A 135 14.98 5.87 -5.41
C GLU A 135 15.87 5.63 -6.64
N LYS A 136 16.92 6.45 -6.79
CA LYS A 136 17.93 6.24 -7.83
C LYS A 136 18.75 4.98 -7.51
N ILE A 137 18.93 4.13 -8.52
CA ILE A 137 19.77 2.94 -8.47
C ILE A 137 21.21 3.31 -8.78
#